data_AF-A0A962G6W1-F1
#
_entry.id   AF-A0A962G6W1-F1
#
_cell.length_a   1.000
_cell.length_b   1.000
_cell.length_c   1.000
_cell.angle_alpha   90.00
_cell.angle_beta   90.00
_cell.angle_gamma   90.00
#
_symmetry.space_group_name_H-M   'P 1'
#
loop_
_entity.id
_entity.type
_entity.pdbx_description
1 polymer ?
#
loop_
_entity_poly.entity_id
_entity_poly.type
_entity_poly.pdbx_seq_one_letter_code
_entity_poly.pdbx_strand_id
1 'polypeptide(L)'
;ELRKLDKLPVPGEAVFEHAGKTFELLPVLETEEVDELFYIFADKTSGKETYGAGRFFYSAMPKDGKVVLDFNKAYNPPCAFTPYATCPLAPPENRMPVAVRAGEKKYRGSKH
;
A
#
# COMPACT_ATOMS: atom_id res chain seq x y z
N GLU A 1 -6.13 -8.70 -22.39
CA GLU A 1 -5.06 -7.70 -22.23
C GLU A 1 -5.00 -7.13 -20.80
N LEU A 2 -4.66 -7.96 -19.80
CA LEU A 2 -4.51 -7.51 -18.40
C LEU A 2 -3.15 -8.01 -17.87
N ARG A 3 -2.08 -7.36 -18.32
CA ARG A 3 -0.68 -7.56 -17.85
C ARG A 3 0.11 -6.26 -17.99
N LYS A 4 -0.29 -5.21 -17.28
CA LYS A 4 0.45 -3.92 -17.27
C LYS A 4 0.83 -3.44 -15.86
N LEU A 5 0.77 -4.32 -14.86
CA LEU A 5 1.36 -4.05 -13.53
C LEU A 5 2.71 -4.77 -13.34
N ASP A 6 3.16 -5.54 -14.34
CA ASP A 6 4.32 -6.43 -14.19
C ASP A 6 5.68 -5.72 -14.16
N LYS A 7 5.76 -4.37 -14.22
CA LYS A 7 7.04 -3.64 -14.34
C LYS A 7 7.03 -2.22 -13.76
N LEU A 8 6.34 -1.95 -12.65
CA LEU A 8 6.59 -0.67 -11.98
C LEU A 8 7.97 -0.70 -11.32
N PRO A 9 8.84 0.31 -11.51
CA PRO A 9 10.14 0.37 -10.87
C PRO A 9 9.99 0.38 -9.34
N VAL A 10 10.81 -0.42 -8.66
CA VAL A 10 10.99 -0.37 -7.20
C VAL A 10 12.29 0.40 -6.94
N PRO A 11 12.21 1.67 -6.51
CA PRO A 11 13.40 2.53 -6.39
C PRO A 11 14.25 2.22 -5.16
N GLY A 12 13.76 1.37 -4.25
CA GLY A 12 14.44 0.98 -3.02
C GLY A 12 13.47 0.34 -2.04
N GLU A 13 13.86 0.31 -0.77
CA GLU A 13 13.07 -0.24 0.33
C GLU A 13 12.96 0.79 1.47
N ALA A 14 11.77 0.86 2.08
CA ALA A 14 11.57 1.62 3.30
C ALA A 14 11.64 0.67 4.50
N VAL A 15 12.70 0.81 5.30
CA VAL A 15 12.95 -0.01 6.49
C VAL A 15 12.56 0.79 7.74
N PHE A 16 11.78 0.18 8.63
CA PHE A 16 11.36 0.82 9.88
C PHE A 16 11.20 -0.21 11.00
N GLU A 17 11.23 0.28 12.24
CA GLU A 17 10.98 -0.54 13.43
C GLU A 17 9.60 -0.26 14.01
N HIS A 18 8.92 -1.32 14.43
CA HIS A 18 7.69 -1.22 15.19
C HIS A 18 7.59 -2.37 16.19
N ALA A 19 7.29 -2.06 17.45
CA ALA A 19 7.15 -3.05 18.52
C ALA A 19 8.35 -4.04 18.63
N GLY A 20 9.58 -3.52 18.48
CA GLY A 20 10.81 -4.30 18.55
C GLY A 20 11.06 -5.25 17.38
N LYS A 21 10.37 -5.05 16.24
CA LYS A 21 10.58 -5.81 15.01
C LYS A 21 10.86 -4.86 13.86
N THR A 22 11.77 -5.27 12.98
CA THR A 22 12.04 -4.60 11.71
C THR A 22 11.01 -5.01 10.67
N PHE A 23 10.53 -4.04 9.91
CA PHE A 23 9.64 -4.21 8.78
C PHE A 23 10.22 -3.52 7.56
N GLU A 24 9.88 -4.05 6.40
CA GLU A 24 10.30 -3.55 5.10
C GLU A 24 9.05 -3.35 4.26
N LEU A 25 9.00 -2.24 3.52
CA LEU A 25 7.99 -1.97 2.51
C LEU A 25 8.66 -1.51 1.22
N LEU A 26 8.26 -2.14 0.12
CA LEU A 26 8.72 -1.82 -1.23
C LEU A 26 7.73 -0.81 -1.86
N PRO A 27 8.13 0.47 -2.03
CA PRO A 27 7.36 1.38 -2.87
C PRO A 27 7.53 1.04 -4.35
N VAL A 28 6.61 1.54 -5.15
CA VAL A 28 6.73 1.57 -6.60
C VAL A 28 6.63 3.01 -7.10
N LEU A 29 7.21 3.27 -8.27
CA LEU A 29 6.97 4.50 -9.02
C LEU A 29 5.90 4.23 -10.08
N GLU A 30 4.80 4.99 -10.07
CA GLU A 30 3.72 4.83 -11.06
C GLU A 30 4.13 5.37 -12.44
N THR A 31 5.03 6.36 -12.49
CA THR A 31 5.70 6.84 -13.70
C THR A 31 7.16 7.20 -13.38
N GLU A 32 8.00 7.45 -14.39
CA GLU A 32 9.37 7.92 -14.18
C GLU A 32 9.46 9.41 -13.80
N GLU A 33 8.33 10.12 -13.83
CA GLU A 33 8.21 11.58 -13.71
C GLU A 33 7.58 12.02 -12.39
N VAL A 34 7.22 11.08 -11.50
CA VAL A 34 6.59 11.38 -10.20
C VAL A 34 7.62 11.55 -9.07
N ASP A 35 7.39 12.57 -8.24
CA ASP A 35 8.18 12.89 -7.04
C ASP A 35 7.59 12.25 -5.75
N GLU A 36 6.87 11.14 -5.90
CA GLU A 36 6.25 10.43 -4.78
C GLU A 36 6.44 8.91 -4.90
N LEU A 37 6.56 8.27 -3.74
CA LEU A 37 6.63 6.82 -3.59
C LEU A 37 5.23 6.28 -3.34
N PHE A 38 4.79 5.36 -4.19
CA PHE A 38 3.49 4.71 -4.05
C PHE A 38 3.62 3.38 -3.31
N TYR A 39 2.84 3.21 -2.25
CA TYR A 39 2.82 2.00 -1.44
C TYR A 39 1.51 1.25 -1.58
N ILE A 40 1.64 -0.03 -1.92
CA ILE A 40 0.54 -0.98 -1.95
C ILE A 40 0.83 -1.99 -0.84
N PHE A 41 -0.01 -2.01 0.21
CA PHE A 41 0.23 -2.89 1.35
C PHE A 41 -1.03 -3.61 1.82
N ALA A 42 -0.82 -4.75 2.46
CA ALA A 42 -1.85 -5.45 3.21
C ALA A 42 -1.35 -5.72 4.64
N ASP A 43 -2.28 -5.90 5.56
CA ASP A 43 -1.95 -6.07 6.98
C ASP A 43 -3.00 -6.97 7.67
N LYS A 44 -2.85 -7.25 8.96
CA LYS A 44 -3.78 -8.14 9.69
C LYS A 44 -5.22 -7.62 9.78
N THR A 45 -5.49 -6.35 9.45
CA THR A 45 -6.85 -5.81 9.36
C THR A 45 -7.51 -6.06 8.00
N SER A 46 -6.73 -6.38 6.95
CA SER A 46 -7.24 -6.61 5.60
C SER A 46 -8.28 -7.74 5.57
N GLY A 47 -9.45 -7.45 5.00
CA GLY A 47 -10.58 -8.40 4.90
C GLY A 47 -11.41 -8.53 6.18
N LYS A 48 -11.00 -7.87 7.27
CA LYS A 48 -11.71 -7.88 8.56
C LYS A 48 -12.23 -6.49 8.91
N GLU A 49 -11.32 -5.52 9.04
CA GLU A 49 -11.63 -4.13 9.41
C GLU A 49 -11.42 -3.17 8.22
N THR A 50 -10.54 -3.54 7.28
CA THR A 50 -10.16 -2.75 6.08
C THR A 50 -10.38 -3.55 4.79
N TYR A 51 -10.23 -2.92 3.62
CA TYR A 51 -10.45 -3.59 2.33
C TYR A 51 -9.57 -4.84 2.15
N GLY A 52 -10.14 -5.88 1.54
CA GLY A 52 -9.58 -7.23 1.49
C GLY A 52 -8.24 -7.31 0.76
N ALA A 53 -8.11 -6.64 -0.37
CA ALA A 53 -6.91 -6.72 -1.20
C ALA A 53 -5.76 -5.81 -0.73
N GLY A 54 -5.99 -4.98 0.30
CA GLY A 54 -5.01 -4.02 0.82
C GLY A 54 -5.45 -2.58 0.69
N ARG A 55 -4.55 -1.66 1.04
CA ARG A 55 -4.73 -0.22 0.97
C ARG A 55 -3.52 0.45 0.36
N PHE A 56 -3.73 1.68 -0.07
CA PHE A 56 -2.77 2.48 -0.80
C PHE A 56 -2.37 3.69 0.04
N PHE A 57 -1.12 4.13 -0.04
CA PHE A 57 -0.72 5.46 0.42
C PHE A 57 0.49 5.95 -0.36
N TYR A 58 0.79 7.24 -0.25
CA TYR A 58 1.96 7.87 -0.84
C TYR A 58 2.86 8.45 0.24
N SER A 59 4.16 8.51 -0.04
CA SER A 59 5.09 9.37 0.66
C SER A 59 5.86 10.25 -0.33
N ALA A 60 6.41 11.36 0.15
CA ALA A 60 7.43 12.08 -0.62
C ALA A 60 8.68 11.21 -0.84
N MET A 61 9.48 11.59 -1.82
CA MET A 61 10.83 11.04 -2.01
C MET A 61 11.70 11.18 -0.74
N PRO A 62 12.67 10.27 -0.53
CA PRO A 62 13.53 10.30 0.64
C PRO A 62 14.30 11.62 0.73
N LYS A 63 14.27 12.24 1.90
CA LYS A 63 15.13 13.36 2.26
C LYS A 63 16.19 12.86 3.23
N ASP A 64 17.46 13.03 2.87
CA ASP A 64 18.61 12.55 3.66
C ASP A 64 18.50 11.04 4.02
N GLY A 65 18.02 10.25 3.05
CA GLY A 65 17.82 8.80 3.19
C GLY A 65 16.61 8.39 4.05
N LYS A 66 15.74 9.33 4.43
CA LYS A 66 14.57 9.07 5.27
C LYS A 66 13.27 9.38 4.54
N VAL A 67 12.29 8.51 4.73
CA VAL A 67 10.90 8.68 4.27
C VAL A 67 9.95 8.69 5.47
N VAL A 68 8.81 9.34 5.32
CA VAL A 68 7.73 9.30 6.32
C VAL A 68 6.65 8.36 5.83
N LEU A 69 6.45 7.25 6.53
CA LEU A 69 5.38 6.29 6.26
C LEU A 69 4.16 6.65 7.11
N ASP A 70 3.25 7.46 6.55
CA ASP A 70 2.03 7.88 7.25
C ASP A 70 0.83 6.98 6.91
N PHE A 71 0.68 5.89 7.66
CA PHE A 71 -0.45 4.97 7.52
C PHE A 71 -1.82 5.61 7.80
N ASN A 72 -1.90 6.81 8.40
CA ASN A 72 -3.17 7.51 8.55
C ASN A 72 -3.73 7.99 7.22
N LYS A 73 -2.87 8.15 6.20
CA LYS A 73 -3.26 8.49 4.82
C LYS A 73 -3.59 7.27 3.98
N ALA A 74 -3.58 6.06 4.55
CA ALA A 74 -3.93 4.86 3.83
C ALA A 74 -5.40 4.89 3.40
N TYR A 75 -5.67 4.72 2.11
CA TYR A 75 -7.01 4.78 1.52
C TYR A 75 -7.37 3.50 0.76
N ASN A 76 -8.67 3.29 0.57
CA ASN A 76 -9.17 2.15 -0.18
C ASN A 76 -9.00 2.37 -1.68
N PRO A 77 -8.50 1.38 -2.42
CA PRO A 77 -8.35 1.50 -3.86
C PRO A 77 -9.71 1.48 -4.59
N PRO A 78 -9.80 1.94 -5.85
CA PRO A 78 -11.09 2.03 -6.58
C PRO A 78 -11.91 0.73 -6.63
N CYS A 79 -11.24 -0.42 -6.73
CA CYS A 79 -11.87 -1.75 -6.69
C CYS A 79 -12.60 -2.06 -5.37
N ALA A 80 -12.34 -1.32 -4.29
CA ALA A 80 -13.12 -1.43 -3.07
C ALA A 80 -14.58 -0.96 -3.25
N PHE A 81 -14.83 -0.08 -4.22
CA PHE A 81 -16.12 0.56 -4.45
C PHE A 81 -16.86 -0.01 -5.66
N THR A 82 -16.16 -0.61 -6.61
CA THR A 82 -16.75 -1.10 -7.87
C THR A 82 -16.05 -2.34 -8.41
N PRO A 83 -16.79 -3.36 -8.89
CA PRO A 83 -16.20 -4.55 -9.51
C PRO A 83 -15.60 -4.28 -10.89
N TYR A 84 -15.84 -3.09 -11.46
CA TYR A 84 -15.36 -2.72 -12.80
C TYR A 84 -13.94 -2.13 -12.79
N ALA A 85 -13.37 -1.86 -11.61
CA ALA A 85 -12.00 -1.38 -11.48
C ALA A 85 -11.02 -2.53 -11.25
N THR A 86 -9.86 -2.46 -11.90
CA THR A 86 -8.73 -3.36 -11.65
C THR A 86 -7.69 -2.62 -10.83
N CYS A 87 -7.22 -3.24 -9.75
CA CYS A 87 -6.19 -2.67 -8.87
C CYS A 87 -5.00 -3.61 -8.76
N PRO A 88 -3.80 -3.08 -8.50
CA PRO A 88 -2.68 -3.91 -8.06
C PRO A 88 -2.99 -4.56 -6.71
N LEU A 89 -2.48 -5.78 -6.54
CA LEU A 89 -2.46 -6.47 -5.26
C LEU A 89 -1.17 -6.13 -4.51
N ALA A 90 -1.25 -6.10 -3.19
CA ALA A 90 -0.05 -6.00 -2.37
C ALA A 90 0.88 -7.21 -2.63
N PRO A 91 2.15 -6.96 -3.03
CA PRO A 91 3.12 -8.03 -3.21
C PRO A 91 3.37 -8.73 -1.86
N PRO A 92 3.79 -10.00 -1.85
CA PRO A 92 4.02 -10.76 -0.60
C PRO A 92 4.87 -10.02 0.44
N GLU A 93 5.89 -9.29 -0.02
CA GLU A 93 6.83 -8.50 0.78
C GLU A 93 6.12 -7.36 1.54
N ASN A 94 5.07 -6.76 0.96
CA ASN A 94 4.30 -5.69 1.58
C ASN A 94 3.08 -6.19 2.38
N ARG A 95 3.05 -7.48 2.73
CA ARG A 95 2.01 -8.07 3.59
C ARG A 95 2.48 -8.14 5.03
N MET A 96 2.18 -7.09 5.78
CA MET A 96 2.69 -6.95 7.14
C MET A 96 1.97 -7.88 8.13
N PRO A 97 2.71 -8.61 8.99
CA PRO A 97 2.13 -9.49 10.01
C PRO A 97 1.65 -8.74 11.27
N VAL A 98 1.29 -7.46 11.15
CA VAL A 98 0.77 -6.59 12.22
C VAL A 98 -0.57 -5.98 11.80
N ALA A 99 -1.35 -5.48 12.76
CA ALA A 99 -2.62 -4.82 12.48
C ALA A 99 -2.40 -3.30 12.39
N VAL A 100 -2.70 -2.69 11.24
CA VAL A 100 -2.60 -1.25 11.01
C VAL A 100 -3.98 -0.62 11.08
N ARG A 101 -4.34 -0.09 12.25
CA ARG A 101 -5.67 0.52 12.51
C ARG A 101 -5.78 2.00 12.15
N ALA A 102 -4.77 2.55 11.49
CA ALA A 102 -4.79 3.90 10.93
C ALA A 102 -5.32 3.88 9.49
N GLY A 103 -5.88 4.99 8.99
CA GLY A 103 -6.39 5.11 7.63
C GLY A 103 -7.83 4.63 7.43
N GLU A 104 -8.24 4.51 6.18
CA GLU A 104 -9.61 4.13 5.83
C GLU A 104 -9.96 2.70 6.23
N LYS A 105 -11.22 2.53 6.64
CA LYS A 105 -11.85 1.24 6.96
C LYS A 105 -12.56 0.66 5.75
N LYS A 106 -13.01 -0.60 5.87
CA LYS A 106 -13.76 -1.29 4.82
C LYS A 106 -15.01 -0.48 4.43
N TYR A 107 -15.13 -0.20 3.14
CA TYR A 107 -16.33 0.43 2.59
C TYR A 107 -17.55 -0.49 2.75
N ARG A 108 -18.61 0.00 3.41
CA ARG A 108 -19.81 -0.79 3.71
C ARG A 108 -20.59 -1.20 2.45
N GLY A 109 -20.53 -0.41 1.39
CA GLY A 109 -21.22 -0.71 0.13
C GLY A 109 -20.47 -1.70 -0.76
N SER A 110 -19.30 -2.18 -0.34
CA SER A 110 -18.53 -3.15 -1.09
C SER A 110 -19.23 -4.51 -1.09
N LYS A 111 -19.33 -5.15 -2.25
CA LYS A 111 -19.78 -6.56 -2.38
C LYS A 111 -18.62 -7.56 -2.26
N HIS A 112 -17.44 -7.09 -1.87
CA HIS A 112 -16.18 -7.85 -1.79
C HIS A 112 -15.64 -7.85 -0.34
#